data_AF-A0A7T5BHW0-F1
#
_entry.id   AF-A0A7T5BHW0-F1
#
_cell.length_a   1.000
_cell.length_b   1.000
_cell.length_c   1.000
_cell.angle_alpha   90.00
_cell.angle_beta   90.00
_cell.angle_gamma   90.00
#
_symmetry.space_group_name_H-M   'P 1'
#
loop_
_entity.id
_entity.type
_entity.pdbx_description
1 polymer ?
#
loop_
_entity_poly.entity_id
_entity_poly.type
_entity_poly.pdbx_seq_one_letter_code
_entity_poly.pdbx_strand_id
1 'polypeptide(L)' 'MDKPKAVTAAAHKLARLIYMMLTKGEEYTDQGQDYYEERYRERVLRQLAQRAEKMGMRLVPGETVVS' A
#
# COMPACT_ATOMS: atom_id res chain seq x y z
N MET A 1 18.02 -9.66 -11.12
CA MET A 1 17.49 -8.27 -11.00
C MET A 1 18.69 -7.34 -10.91
N ASP A 2 18.91 -6.49 -11.90
CA ASP A 2 20.16 -5.73 -12.01
C ASP A 2 20.25 -4.67 -10.91
N LYS A 3 21.17 -4.84 -9.96
CA LYS A 3 21.44 -3.92 -8.84
C LYS A 3 21.41 -2.42 -9.22
N PRO A 4 22.03 -1.95 -10.34
CA PRO A 4 21.98 -0.54 -10.69
C PRO A 4 20.55 -0.04 -11.00
N LYS A 5 19.69 -0.86 -11.61
CA LYS A 5 18.29 -0.48 -11.89
C LYS A 5 17.50 -0.28 -10.60
N ALA A 6 17.75 -1.12 -9.59
CA ALA A 6 17.11 -0.98 -8.27
C ALA A 6 17.53 0.31 -7.56
N VAL A 7 18.82 0.66 -7.61
CA VAL A 7 19.35 1.90 -7.03
C VAL A 7 18.74 3.13 -7.70
N THR A 8 18.68 3.16 -9.03
CA THR A 8 18.05 4.27 -9.77
C THR A 8 16.56 4.40 -9.45
N ALA A 9 15.83 3.28 -9.36
CA ALA A 9 14.42 3.31 -8.99
C ALA A 9 14.19 3.87 -7.57
N ALA A 10 15.05 3.50 -6.61
CA ALA A 10 14.99 4.05 -5.26
C ALA A 10 15.30 5.55 -5.22
N ALA A 11 16.37 5.99 -5.91
CA ALA A 11 16.72 7.40 -6.01
C ALA A 11 15.63 8.24 -6.66
N HIS A 12 15.03 7.76 -7.75
CA HIS A 12 13.91 8.42 -8.42
C HIS A 12 12.70 8.56 -7.49
N LYS A 13 12.38 7.52 -6.71
CA LYS A 13 11.29 7.56 -5.73
C LYS A 13 11.53 8.62 -4.64
N LEU A 14 12.76 8.72 -4.14
CA LEU A 14 13.15 9.76 -3.16
C LEU A 14 13.06 11.16 -3.75
N ALA A 15 13.60 11.38 -4.95
CA ALA A 15 13.54 12.67 -5.63
C ALA A 15 12.10 13.15 -5.84
N ARG A 16 11.19 12.23 -6.21
CA ARG A 16 9.76 12.55 -6.39
C ARG A 16 9.08 12.96 -5.08
N LEU A 17 9.40 12.28 -3.97
CA LEU A 17 8.89 12.64 -2.65
C LEU A 17 9.35 14.04 -2.25
N ILE A 18 10.64 14.32 -2.36
CA ILE A 18 11.23 15.64 -2.04
C ILE A 18 10.61 16.72 -2.92
N TYR A 19 10.49 16.48 -4.23
CA TYR A 19 9.86 17.42 -5.15
C TYR A 19 8.40 17.71 -4.78
N MET A 20 7.61 16.69 -4.43
CA MET A 20 6.23 16.90 -3.98
C MET A 20 6.16 17.72 -2.70
N MET A 21 6.99 17.40 -1.70
CA MET A 21 7.04 18.15 -0.43
C MET A 21 7.39 19.63 -0.67
N LEU A 22 8.39 19.91 -1.51
CA LEU A 22 8.84 21.28 -1.79
C LEU A 22 7.87 22.07 -2.68
N THR A 23 7.22 21.42 -3.66
CA THR A 23 6.45 22.11 -4.70
C THR A 23 4.98 22.27 -4.33
N LYS A 24 4.40 21.28 -3.63
CA LYS A 24 2.98 21.30 -3.29
C LYS A 24 2.69 21.82 -1.90
N GLY A 25 3.72 22.05 -1.07
CA GLY A 25 3.54 22.44 0.33
C GLY A 25 2.73 21.41 1.12
N GLU A 26 2.68 20.15 0.64
CA GLU A 26 2.14 19.06 1.43
C GLU A 26 3.08 18.91 2.63
N GLU A 27 2.64 19.39 3.81
CA GLU A 27 3.29 19.03 5.06
C GLU A 27 3.45 17.52 5.07
N TYR A 28 4.67 17.06 5.34
CA TYR A 28 4.90 15.67 5.66
C TYR A 28 4.15 15.36 6.96
N THR A 29 2.86 15.05 6.82
CA THR A 29 2.06 14.50 7.89
C THR A 29 2.47 13.05 7.95
N ASP A 30 3.26 12.70 8.96
CA ASP A 30 3.36 11.30 9.36
C ASP A 30 1.94 10.88 9.76
N GLN A 31 1.21 10.30 8.81
CA GLN A 31 -0.13 9.77 9.04
C GLN A 31 -0.09 8.62 10.06
N GLY A 32 1.11 8.28 10.57
CA GLY A 32 1.37 7.24 11.51
C GLY A 32 1.44 5.89 10.81
N GLN A 33 2.00 4.93 11.53
CA GLN A 33 2.01 3.53 11.16
C GLN A 33 0.57 3.03 10.88
N ASP A 34 -0.39 3.42 11.71
CA ASP A 34 -1.80 3.00 11.65
C ASP A 34 -2.46 3.30 10.30
N TYR A 35 -2.23 4.48 9.72
CA TYR A 35 -2.78 4.85 8.41
C TYR A 35 -2.26 3.93 7.29
N TYR A 36 -0.97 3.63 7.31
CA TYR A 36 -0.37 2.74 6.32
C TYR A 36 -0.80 1.30 6.52
N GLU A 37 -0.98 0.86 7.76
CA GLU A 37 -1.48 -0.47 8.10
C GLU A 37 -2.93 -0.67 7.64
N GLU A 38 -3.81 0.30 7.87
CA GLU A 38 -5.21 0.21 7.44
C GLU A 38 -5.30 0.16 5.91
N ARG A 39 -4.55 1.02 5.22
CA ARG A 39 -4.50 1.00 3.74
C ARG A 39 -3.83 -0.25 3.17
N TYR A 40 -2.92 -0.87 3.92
CA TYR A 40 -2.35 -2.15 3.57
C TYR A 40 -3.41 -3.25 3.73
N ARG A 41 -4.13 -3.28 4.85
CA ARG A 41 -5.23 -4.21 5.14
C ARG A 41 -6.32 -4.14 4.05
N GLU A 42 -6.79 -2.94 3.71
CA GLU A 42 -7.77 -2.75 2.62
C GLU A 42 -7.30 -3.33 1.29
N ARG A 43 -6.02 -3.14 0.95
CA ARG A 43 -5.44 -3.65 -0.29
C ARG A 43 -5.37 -5.17 -0.31
N VAL A 44 -5.00 -5.77 0.82
CA VAL A 44 -4.97 -7.23 0.99
C VAL A 44 -6.37 -7.80 0.82
N LEU A 45 -7.38 -7.22 1.48
CA LEU A 45 -8.78 -7.64 1.37
C LEU A 45 -9.30 -7.52 -0.06
N ARG A 46 -9.02 -6.40 -0.74
CA ARG A 46 -9.41 -6.20 -2.14
C ARG A 46 -8.79 -7.23 -3.07
N GLN A 47 -7.49 -7.51 -2.91
CA GLN A 47 -6.83 -8.53 -3.73
C GLN A 47 -7.39 -9.93 -3.45
N LEU A 48 -7.72 -10.23 -2.20
CA LEU A 48 -8.33 -11.49 -1.82
C LEU A 48 -9.72 -11.66 -2.45
N ALA A 49 -10.56 -10.62 -2.38
CA ALA A 49 -11.88 -10.61 -3.02
C ALA A 49 -11.77 -10.82 -4.55
N GLN A 50 -10.86 -10.12 -5.21
CA GLN A 50 -10.62 -10.28 -6.65
C GLN A 50 -10.15 -11.70 -7.02
N ARG A 51 -9.36 -12.35 -6.16
CA ARG A 51 -8.95 -13.75 -6.38
C ARG A 51 -10.11 -14.72 -6.21
N ALA A 52 -10.95 -14.51 -5.19
CA ALA A 52 -12.16 -15.30 -4.99
C ALA A 52 -13.10 -15.19 -6.20
N GLU A 53 -13.36 -13.97 -6.70
CA GLU A 53 -14.21 -13.74 -7.87
C GLU A 53 -13.71 -14.49 -9.11
N LYS A 54 -12.39 -14.48 -9.35
CA LYS A 54 -11.78 -15.23 -10.46
C LYS A 54 -11.97 -16.74 -10.36
N MET A 55 -12.21 -17.26 -9.16
CA MET A 55 -12.48 -18.67 -8.88
C MET A 55 -13.99 -18.97 -8.80
N GLY A 56 -14.86 -18.02 -9.12
CA GLY A 56 -16.31 -18.17 -8.98
C GLY A 56 -16.79 -18.18 -7.52
N MET A 57 -15.95 -17.70 -6.60
CA MET A 57 -16.22 -17.65 -5.17
C MET A 57 -16.49 -16.21 -4.72
N ARG A 58 -17.13 -16.05 -3.56
CA ARG A 58 -17.35 -14.74 -2.91
C ARG A 58 -16.61 -14.73 -1.57
N LEU A 59 -15.81 -13.70 -1.35
CA LEU A 59 -15.20 -13.46 -0.04
C LEU A 59 -16.30 -13.04 0.94
N VAL A 60 -16.44 -13.78 2.05
CA VAL A 60 -17.35 -13.47 3.15
C VAL A 60 -16.53 -13.27 4.43
N PRO A 61 -16.92 -12.34 5.31
CA PRO A 61 -16.30 -12.22 6.63
C PRO A 61 -16.40 -13.55 7.38
N GLY A 62 -15.31 -13.98 7.99
CA GLY A 62 -15.34 -15.11 8.91
C GLY A 62 -16.14 -14.76 10.16
N GLU A 63 -16.79 -15.76 10.75
CA GLU A 63 -17.48 -15.61 12.03
C GLU A 63 -16.44 -15.24 13.09
N THR A 64 -16.62 -14.10 13.75
CA THR A 64 -15.67 -13.61 14.74
C THR A 64 -15.84 -14.46 16.00
N VAL A 65 -15.03 -15.52 16.14
CA VAL A 65 -14.92 -16.23 17.40
C VAL A 65 -14.06 -15.36 18.31
N VAL A 66 -14.72 -14.44 19.03
CA VAL A 66 -14.10 -13.71 20.13
C VAL A 66 -13.86 -14.75 21.23
N SER A 67 -12.60 -15.11 21.47
CA SER A 67 -12.16 -15.83 22.68
C SER A 67 -11.57 -14.84 23.67
#